data_AF-A0A418B7N5-F1
#
_entry.id   AF-A0A418B7N5-F1
#
_cell.length_a   1.000
_cell.length_b   1.000
_cell.length_c   1.000
_cell.angle_alpha   90.00
_cell.angle_beta   90.00
_cell.angle_gamma   90.00
#
_symmetry.space_group_name_H-M   'P 1'
#
loop_
_entity.id
_entity.type
_entity.pdbx_description
1 polymer ?
#
loop_
_entity_poly.entity_id
_entity_poly.type
_entity_poly.pdbx_seq_one_letter_code
_entity_poly.pdbx_strand_id
1 'polypeptide(L)'
;MGRYNIPLAEEREIALSQLKKICDAKFFSVKDFHTNPHNIYAAHEIAGLTNPSMATKMTVQFNLFGGTVLKLGTEKHHERFVDEIDSLETTAVYDDDTDEFVINTPTVKNEQHGIHAFLVRIRNEDMTVSEHVRVEDMGHKMGCNGVDNGQVVLLYAASRATVGPKGKSDTAILHYGLQKQTLLPLVARTYVLAHGLNVVKDKYKAWNKSKDPLERLELVVLCSAIKPVVSWNSENVVSICRERCGGQGYLSANRFGEVLGFSHAAITAEGDNRVLMTKVTKELGELLKQGRYKLSPSSLPLVLIVKRISLLVAADKPFAGTPSWNDLEYLKYLLGVREAALFGKLGKIMKSDLEQGKTVFDVWMLEQSALIQDIALSYVERMSFEATLESLQDSRNVELRPTLTKLALLYGVTCVQRDLGWYVCNNVVATDIGNEVDNVIKDLCSSNEGGLGDDALHLIHAFDIPDYVMGAPIALDWVKFNETDNQGEIV
;
A
#
# COMPACT_ATOMS: atom_id res chain seq x y z
N MET A 1 26.18 -2.05 22.53
CA MET A 1 25.29 -3.13 22.05
C MET A 1 25.02 -2.90 20.58
N GLY A 2 24.65 -3.93 19.83
CA GLY A 2 24.22 -3.76 18.44
C GLY A 2 22.70 -3.79 18.32
N ARG A 3 22.23 -3.57 17.10
CA ARG A 3 20.88 -3.12 16.78
C ARG A 3 19.76 -4.08 17.17
N TYR A 4 20.03 -5.39 17.26
CA TYR A 4 18.98 -6.40 17.49
C TYR A 4 19.03 -7.05 18.89
N ASN A 5 19.98 -6.63 19.74
CA ASN A 5 20.13 -7.12 21.11
C ASN A 5 20.24 -5.96 22.11
N ILE A 6 19.31 -5.00 21.99
CA ILE A 6 19.13 -3.85 22.90
C ILE A 6 17.80 -3.96 23.67
N PRO A 7 17.72 -3.41 24.90
CA PRO A 7 16.46 -3.28 25.62
C PRO A 7 15.48 -2.37 24.87
N LEU A 8 14.18 -2.64 25.02
CA LEU A 8 13.09 -1.85 24.43
C LEU A 8 13.14 -0.35 24.77
N ALA A 9 13.73 0.01 25.92
CA ALA A 9 13.96 1.41 26.30
C ALA A 9 14.98 2.10 25.38
N GLU A 10 16.13 1.46 25.15
CA GLU A 10 17.21 1.96 24.28
C GLU A 10 16.74 2.07 22.82
N GLU A 11 15.97 1.08 22.33
CA GLU A 11 15.37 1.09 21.00
C GLU A 11 14.46 2.33 20.77
N ARG A 12 13.71 2.73 21.80
CA ARG A 12 12.83 3.92 21.77
C ARG A 12 13.60 5.23 21.85
N GLU A 13 14.67 5.27 22.62
CA GLU A 13 15.59 6.41 22.69
C GLU A 13 16.30 6.62 21.36
N ILE A 14 16.77 5.55 20.71
CA ILE A 14 17.35 5.58 19.36
C ILE A 14 16.35 6.14 18.36
N ALA A 15 15.11 5.62 18.32
CA ALA A 15 14.08 6.10 17.41
C ALA A 15 13.72 7.59 17.62
N LEU A 16 13.71 8.08 18.86
CA LEU A 16 13.50 9.50 19.17
C LEU A 16 14.73 10.37 18.81
N SER A 17 15.93 9.89 19.08
CA SER A 17 17.20 10.57 18.77
C SER A 17 17.39 10.74 17.26
N GLN A 18 17.03 9.72 16.47
CA GLN A 18 17.04 9.79 15.01
C GLN A 18 15.97 10.75 14.48
N LEU A 19 14.76 10.77 15.06
CA LEU A 19 13.73 11.75 14.67
C LEU A 19 14.18 13.19 14.93
N LYS A 20 14.77 13.46 16.11
CA LYS A 20 15.36 14.77 16.45
C LYS A 20 16.37 15.23 15.40
N LYS A 21 17.36 14.39 15.06
CA LYS A 21 18.35 14.70 14.01
C LYS A 21 17.73 14.99 12.64
N ILE A 22 16.64 14.32 12.31
CA ILE A 22 15.88 14.54 11.07
C ILE A 22 15.17 15.90 11.08
N CYS A 23 14.55 16.28 12.20
CA CYS A 23 13.94 17.58 12.41
C CYS A 23 14.98 18.72 12.42
N ASP A 24 16.10 18.54 13.14
CA ASP A 24 17.23 19.47 13.22
C ASP A 24 17.83 19.79 11.84
N ALA A 25 17.77 18.84 10.91
CA ALA A 25 18.25 18.99 9.53
C ALA A 25 17.32 19.82 8.62
N LYS A 26 16.08 20.11 9.05
CA LYS A 26 15.13 21.06 8.42
C LYS A 26 14.90 20.88 6.91
N PHE A 27 14.94 19.64 6.41
CA PHE A 27 14.70 19.33 5.00
C PHE A 27 13.21 19.17 4.63
N PHE A 28 12.32 19.17 5.63
CA PHE A 28 10.87 19.14 5.48
C PHE A 28 10.23 19.96 6.61
N SER A 29 8.96 20.34 6.43
CA SER A 29 8.16 21.06 7.42
C SER A 29 6.74 20.47 7.46
N VAL A 30 6.04 20.56 8.59
CA VAL A 30 4.60 20.28 8.67
C VAL A 30 3.83 21.12 7.63
N LYS A 31 4.29 22.33 7.34
CA LYS A 31 3.71 23.23 6.32
C LYS A 31 3.73 22.62 4.92
N ASP A 32 4.61 21.67 4.64
CA ASP A 32 4.66 20.96 3.36
C ASP A 32 3.37 20.21 3.04
N PHE A 33 2.56 19.84 4.04
CA PHE A 33 1.19 19.35 3.79
C PHE A 33 0.33 20.31 2.98
N HIS A 34 0.65 21.60 2.94
CA HIS A 34 0.01 22.59 2.06
C HIS A 34 0.95 23.10 0.96
N THR A 35 2.22 23.41 1.28
CA THR A 35 3.16 24.07 0.35
C THR A 35 3.78 23.11 -0.67
N ASN A 36 4.21 21.92 -0.23
CA ASN A 36 4.88 20.93 -1.08
C ASN A 36 4.64 19.49 -0.60
N PRO A 37 3.44 18.91 -0.80
CA PRO A 37 3.08 17.62 -0.19
C PRO A 37 4.03 16.48 -0.55
N HIS A 38 4.64 16.53 -1.74
CA HIS A 38 5.60 15.51 -2.18
C HIS A 38 6.89 15.48 -1.34
N ASN A 39 7.28 16.61 -0.74
CA ASN A 39 8.46 16.66 0.12
C ASN A 39 8.24 15.89 1.43
N ILE A 40 7.13 16.17 2.12
CA ILE A 40 6.80 15.46 3.36
C ILE A 40 6.44 13.99 3.12
N TYR A 41 5.93 13.63 1.93
CA TYR A 41 5.77 12.23 1.54
C TYR A 41 7.11 11.54 1.33
N ALA A 42 8.04 12.13 0.56
CA ALA A 42 9.37 11.57 0.37
C ALA A 42 10.13 11.44 1.71
N ALA A 43 10.00 12.43 2.60
CA ALA A 43 10.56 12.38 3.95
C ALA A 43 10.02 11.19 4.76
N HIS A 44 8.70 10.94 4.73
CA HIS A 44 8.08 9.79 5.39
C HIS A 44 8.47 8.45 4.74
N GLU A 45 8.61 8.40 3.42
CA GLU A 45 9.02 7.19 2.69
C GLU A 45 10.48 6.83 3.03
N ILE A 46 11.40 7.80 3.03
CA ILE A 46 12.80 7.61 3.43
C ILE A 46 12.90 7.25 4.93
N ALA A 47 12.12 7.90 5.80
CA ALA A 47 12.01 7.54 7.21
C ALA A 47 11.50 6.09 7.36
N GLY A 48 10.53 5.67 6.56
CA GLY A 48 9.98 4.31 6.50
C GLY A 48 10.93 3.24 5.96
N LEU A 49 11.98 3.63 5.23
CA LEU A 49 13.08 2.74 4.80
C LEU A 49 14.26 2.70 5.80
N THR A 50 14.35 3.71 6.68
CA THR A 50 15.49 3.91 7.58
C THR A 50 15.17 3.55 9.04
N ASN A 51 13.98 3.90 9.53
CA ASN A 51 13.43 3.53 10.85
C ASN A 51 11.90 3.80 10.95
N PRO A 52 11.01 2.84 10.69
CA PRO A 52 9.60 2.82 11.06
C PRO A 52 9.15 3.09 12.50
N SER A 53 9.93 2.85 13.55
CA SER A 53 9.56 3.39 14.88
C SER A 53 9.70 4.91 14.91
N MET A 54 10.77 5.43 14.33
CA MET A 54 11.00 6.85 14.09
C MET A 54 9.99 7.43 13.09
N ALA A 55 9.63 6.71 12.02
CA ALA A 55 8.65 7.14 11.03
C ALA A 55 7.22 7.09 11.58
N THR A 56 6.93 6.18 12.52
CA THR A 56 5.67 6.15 13.26
C THR A 56 5.61 7.34 14.23
N LYS A 57 6.69 7.63 14.97
CA LYS A 57 6.81 8.86 15.78
C LYS A 57 6.65 10.13 14.93
N MET A 58 7.27 10.17 13.75
CA MET A 58 7.13 11.24 12.76
C MET A 58 5.68 11.36 12.28
N THR A 59 5.03 10.25 11.95
CA THR A 59 3.62 10.22 11.51
C THR A 59 2.68 10.76 12.60
N VAL A 60 2.89 10.37 13.86
CA VAL A 60 2.10 10.90 14.99
C VAL A 60 2.31 12.41 15.16
N GLN A 61 3.55 12.89 15.12
CA GLN A 61 3.89 14.30 15.27
C GLN A 61 3.37 15.15 14.09
N PHE A 62 3.76 14.82 12.87
CA PHE A 62 3.55 15.66 11.70
C PHE A 62 2.17 15.44 11.07
N ASN A 63 1.70 14.19 10.97
CA ASN A 63 0.50 13.86 10.19
C ASN A 63 -0.74 13.91 11.08
N LEU A 64 -0.71 13.24 12.23
CA LEU A 64 -1.85 13.17 13.13
C LEU A 64 -2.00 14.46 13.94
N PHE A 65 -0.99 14.88 14.69
CA PHE A 65 -1.04 16.13 15.45
C PHE A 65 -0.94 17.34 14.52
N GLY A 66 0.17 17.47 13.78
CA GLY A 66 0.43 18.62 12.93
C GLY A 66 -0.59 18.82 11.80
N GLY A 67 -0.97 17.77 11.10
CA GLY A 67 -2.02 17.80 10.08
C GLY A 67 -3.40 18.18 10.65
N THR A 68 -3.72 17.78 11.88
CA THR A 68 -4.95 18.20 12.57
C THR A 68 -4.90 19.69 12.92
N VAL A 69 -3.79 20.18 13.48
CA VAL A 69 -3.58 21.61 13.77
C VAL A 69 -3.71 22.44 12.48
N LEU A 70 -3.04 22.05 11.40
CA LEU A 70 -3.12 22.75 10.12
C LEU A 70 -4.50 22.75 9.47
N LYS A 71 -5.34 21.72 9.70
CA LYS A 71 -6.62 21.56 9.01
C LYS A 71 -7.85 22.00 9.80
N LEU A 72 -7.82 21.84 11.12
CA LEU A 72 -8.94 22.16 12.03
C LEU A 72 -8.62 23.34 12.97
N GLY A 73 -7.35 23.70 13.13
CA GLY A 73 -6.93 24.83 13.95
C GLY A 73 -7.34 26.19 13.35
N THR A 74 -7.48 27.17 14.24
CA THR A 74 -7.64 28.58 13.90
C THR A 74 -6.29 29.30 13.90
N GLU A 75 -6.26 30.58 13.51
CA GLU A 75 -5.06 31.44 13.52
C GLU A 75 -4.27 31.37 14.84
N LYS A 76 -4.93 31.51 16.00
CA LYS A 76 -4.31 31.33 17.34
C LYS A 76 -3.60 29.98 17.52
N HIS A 77 -4.13 28.91 16.91
CA HIS A 77 -3.50 27.58 16.97
C HIS A 77 -2.31 27.49 16.02
N HIS A 78 -2.39 28.15 14.85
CA HIS A 78 -1.32 28.16 13.87
C HIS A 78 -0.12 28.97 14.37
N GLU A 79 -0.35 30.17 14.90
CA GLU A 79 0.67 31.04 15.50
C GLU A 79 1.41 30.36 16.67
N ARG A 80 0.71 29.56 17.49
CA ARG A 80 1.30 28.91 18.67
C ARG A 80 2.07 27.63 18.34
N PHE A 81 1.52 26.76 17.49
CA PHE A 81 2.02 25.37 17.38
C PHE A 81 2.74 25.04 16.08
N VAL A 82 2.51 25.75 14.97
CA VAL A 82 2.96 25.28 13.65
C VAL A 82 4.49 25.32 13.48
N ASP A 83 5.16 26.32 14.06
CA ASP A 83 6.63 26.42 13.97
C ASP A 83 7.34 25.48 14.95
N GLU A 84 6.76 25.28 16.13
CA GLU A 84 7.24 24.37 17.18
C GLU A 84 7.03 22.86 16.85
N ILE A 85 6.10 22.51 15.96
CA ILE A 85 5.92 21.12 15.49
C ILE A 85 7.18 20.63 14.78
N ASP A 86 7.80 21.50 13.98
CA ASP A 86 8.97 21.16 13.14
C ASP A 86 10.24 20.92 13.97
N SER A 87 10.38 21.58 15.11
CA SER A 87 11.50 21.42 16.05
C SER A 87 11.27 20.32 17.11
N LEU A 88 10.07 19.70 17.13
CA LEU A 88 9.60 18.83 18.22
C LEU A 88 9.52 19.55 19.59
N GLU A 89 9.47 20.89 19.58
CA GLU A 89 9.35 21.72 20.79
C GLU A 89 7.90 21.81 21.27
N THR A 90 6.90 21.69 20.38
CA THR A 90 5.51 21.50 20.83
C THR A 90 5.39 20.12 21.48
N THR A 91 5.55 20.12 22.80
CA THR A 91 4.76 19.28 23.69
C THR A 91 3.60 20.13 24.19
N ALA A 92 2.38 19.60 24.15
CA ALA A 92 1.16 20.40 24.29
C ALA A 92 1.17 21.30 25.54
N VAL A 93 0.81 22.58 25.38
CA VAL A 93 0.98 23.63 26.40
C VAL A 93 -0.37 24.04 26.99
N TYR A 94 -0.60 23.68 28.26
CA TYR A 94 -1.71 24.16 29.10
C TYR A 94 -1.58 25.67 29.37
N ASP A 95 -2.70 26.30 29.71
CA ASP A 95 -2.85 27.74 29.88
C ASP A 95 -3.25 27.99 31.34
N ASP A 96 -2.24 28.26 32.18
CA ASP A 96 -2.36 28.40 33.65
C ASP A 96 -3.36 29.51 34.05
N ASP A 97 -3.67 30.45 33.16
CA ASP A 97 -4.62 31.55 33.39
C ASP A 97 -6.10 31.11 33.22
N THR A 98 -6.39 29.93 32.65
CA THR A 98 -7.76 29.53 32.26
C THR A 98 -8.31 28.25 32.91
N ASP A 99 -7.46 27.40 33.50
CA ASP A 99 -7.85 26.23 34.33
C ASP A 99 -8.94 25.28 33.74
N GLU A 100 -8.85 24.99 32.43
CA GLU A 100 -9.69 24.00 31.74
C GLU A 100 -8.78 23.06 30.88
N PHE A 101 -9.03 21.75 30.76
CA PHE A 101 -10.27 21.10 30.33
C PHE A 101 -10.82 20.03 31.28
N VAL A 102 -12.13 20.05 31.52
CA VAL A 102 -12.88 18.90 32.05
C VAL A 102 -13.37 18.02 30.89
N ILE A 103 -12.64 16.95 30.56
CA ILE A 103 -13.21 15.85 29.73
C ILE A 103 -14.03 14.93 30.65
N ASN A 104 -15.29 15.31 30.83
CA ASN A 104 -16.33 14.45 31.36
C ASN A 104 -17.41 14.32 30.28
N THR A 105 -17.94 13.11 30.07
CA THR A 105 -19.06 12.87 29.14
C THR A 105 -20.34 12.52 29.92
N PRO A 106 -20.90 13.40 30.78
CA PRO A 106 -22.28 13.28 31.18
C PRO A 106 -23.16 13.77 30.02
N THR A 107 -24.34 13.19 29.85
CA THR A 107 -25.32 13.58 28.83
C THR A 107 -25.96 14.94 29.12
N VAL A 108 -25.20 16.04 28.92
CA VAL A 108 -25.74 17.40 29.01
C VAL A 108 -26.66 17.64 27.81
N LYS A 109 -27.98 17.64 28.07
CA LYS A 109 -29.10 17.87 27.11
C LYS A 109 -29.44 16.74 26.12
N ASN A 110 -28.89 15.53 26.27
CA ASN A 110 -29.25 14.37 25.44
C ASN A 110 -28.96 14.48 23.92
N GLU A 111 -28.26 15.52 23.45
CA GLU A 111 -27.81 15.63 22.06
C GLU A 111 -26.36 15.16 21.92
N GLN A 112 -26.12 14.24 20.98
CA GLN A 112 -24.77 13.85 20.56
C GLN A 112 -24.38 14.63 19.31
N HIS A 113 -23.45 15.59 19.45
CA HIS A 113 -22.92 16.34 18.30
C HIS A 113 -21.84 15.57 17.50
N GLY A 114 -21.53 14.33 17.88
CA GLY A 114 -20.53 13.50 17.20
C GLY A 114 -19.09 13.77 17.64
N ILE A 115 -18.14 13.20 16.90
CA ILE A 115 -16.70 13.23 17.23
C ILE A 115 -16.13 14.63 16.97
N HIS A 116 -15.45 15.18 17.97
CA HIS A 116 -14.74 16.47 17.92
C HIS A 116 -13.28 16.25 18.33
N ALA A 117 -12.38 17.10 17.83
CA ALA A 117 -10.96 17.11 18.20
C ALA A 117 -10.69 18.19 19.26
N PHE A 118 -9.94 17.84 20.30
CA PHE A 118 -9.50 18.74 21.37
C PHE A 118 -7.99 18.61 21.55
N LEU A 119 -7.30 19.71 21.81
CA LEU A 119 -5.88 19.70 22.19
C LEU A 119 -5.79 19.59 23.72
N VAL A 120 -5.08 18.58 24.21
CA VAL A 120 -4.95 18.29 25.65
C VAL A 120 -3.47 18.14 25.99
N ARG A 121 -2.99 18.86 27.01
CA ARG A 121 -1.63 18.66 27.56
C ARG A 121 -1.55 17.31 28.25
N ILE A 122 -0.56 16.50 27.89
CA ILE A 122 -0.28 15.19 28.52
C ILE A 122 1.09 15.12 29.23
N ARG A 123 1.97 16.08 28.95
CA ARG A 123 3.28 16.24 29.58
C ARG A 123 3.64 17.70 29.76
N ASN A 124 4.41 17.99 30.79
CA ASN A 124 5.01 19.30 31.04
C ASN A 124 6.28 19.48 30.19
N GLU A 125 6.86 20.68 30.17
CA GLU A 125 8.06 21.01 29.37
C GLU A 125 9.29 20.18 29.74
N ASP A 126 9.38 19.72 30.99
CA ASP A 126 10.42 18.79 31.48
C ASP A 126 10.13 17.30 31.15
N MET A 127 9.13 17.04 30.32
CA MET A 127 8.61 15.72 29.93
C MET A 127 7.94 14.91 31.05
N THR A 128 7.78 15.45 32.27
CA THR A 128 6.95 14.81 33.32
C THR A 128 5.49 14.70 32.87
N VAL A 129 4.77 13.70 33.36
CA VAL A 129 3.34 13.54 33.03
C VAL A 129 2.55 14.63 33.76
N SER A 130 1.66 15.33 33.05
CA SER A 130 0.88 16.42 33.62
C SER A 130 -0.12 15.93 34.66
N GLU A 131 -0.51 16.82 35.58
CA GLU A 131 -1.42 16.46 36.67
C GLU A 131 -2.75 15.90 36.14
N HIS A 132 -3.27 14.88 36.82
CA HIS A 132 -4.44 14.08 36.44
C HIS A 132 -4.36 13.29 35.11
N VAL A 133 -3.25 13.34 34.37
CA VAL A 133 -3.04 12.51 33.17
C VAL A 133 -2.38 11.17 33.53
N ARG A 134 -2.86 10.08 32.93
CA ARG A 134 -2.24 8.75 33.00
C ARG A 134 -1.79 8.32 31.61
N VAL A 135 -0.47 8.23 31.41
CA VAL A 135 0.15 7.73 30.17
C VAL A 135 0.78 6.37 30.47
N GLU A 136 0.34 5.33 29.75
CA GLU A 136 0.83 3.96 29.92
C GLU A 136 1.45 3.42 28.64
N ASP A 137 2.37 2.47 28.84
CA ASP A 137 3.09 1.80 27.78
C ASP A 137 2.40 0.49 27.38
N MET A 138 2.19 0.27 26.08
CA MET A 138 1.55 -0.96 25.58
C MET A 138 2.50 -2.18 25.53
N GLY A 139 3.76 -2.03 25.93
CA GLY A 139 4.74 -3.11 26.01
C GLY A 139 5.37 -3.50 24.66
N HIS A 140 5.81 -4.76 24.58
CA HIS A 140 6.35 -5.36 23.37
C HIS A 140 5.24 -5.65 22.34
N LYS A 141 5.52 -5.35 21.07
CA LYS A 141 4.62 -5.59 19.93
C LYS A 141 5.20 -6.65 18.99
N MET A 142 4.35 -7.22 18.13
CA MET A 142 4.72 -8.21 17.10
C MET A 142 5.92 -7.77 16.23
N GLY A 143 6.02 -6.46 15.97
CA GLY A 143 7.21 -5.78 15.46
C GLY A 143 6.97 -4.27 15.52
N CYS A 144 7.66 -3.47 14.70
CA CYS A 144 7.69 -2.01 14.90
C CYS A 144 8.06 -1.62 16.34
N ASN A 145 9.07 -2.29 16.90
CA ASN A 145 9.73 -1.83 18.10
C ASN A 145 10.84 -0.81 17.75
N GLY A 146 11.63 -0.96 16.67
CA GLY A 146 11.24 -0.77 15.26
C GLY A 146 12.28 -0.16 14.28
N VAL A 147 12.24 -0.64 13.03
CA VAL A 147 12.70 -0.12 11.70
C VAL A 147 11.93 -0.92 10.60
N ASP A 148 12.28 -0.79 9.29
CA ASP A 148 12.12 -1.56 8.01
C ASP A 148 12.68 -0.71 6.85
N ASN A 149 12.83 -1.08 5.56
CA ASN A 149 12.52 -2.28 4.75
C ASN A 149 13.84 -2.85 4.09
N GLY A 150 13.95 -3.64 2.99
CA GLY A 150 12.98 -4.21 2.02
C GLY A 150 13.57 -5.07 0.86
N GLN A 151 14.46 -4.49 0.03
CA GLN A 151 15.06 -4.94 -1.25
C GLN A 151 15.79 -6.32 -1.32
N VAL A 152 15.77 -7.05 -0.22
CA VAL A 152 16.87 -7.93 0.21
C VAL A 152 17.00 -9.25 -0.59
N VAL A 153 15.93 -9.72 -1.22
CA VAL A 153 15.81 -11.13 -1.64
C VAL A 153 16.32 -11.44 -3.03
N LEU A 154 16.16 -10.54 -3.99
CA LEU A 154 16.67 -10.78 -5.34
C LEU A 154 18.20 -10.71 -5.40
N LEU A 155 18.81 -9.88 -4.54
CA LEU A 155 20.26 -9.82 -4.32
C LEU A 155 20.78 -11.11 -3.64
N TYR A 156 20.10 -11.60 -2.60
CA TYR A 156 20.41 -12.91 -2.03
C TYR A 156 20.22 -14.05 -3.05
N ALA A 157 19.16 -14.00 -3.86
CA ALA A 157 18.87 -15.04 -4.84
C ALA A 157 19.89 -15.10 -5.98
N ALA A 158 20.48 -13.95 -6.35
CA ALA A 158 21.55 -13.87 -7.34
C ALA A 158 22.90 -14.37 -6.81
N SER A 159 23.19 -14.23 -5.50
CA SER A 159 24.44 -14.69 -4.89
C SER A 159 24.38 -16.12 -4.34
N ARG A 160 23.21 -16.61 -3.92
CA ARG A 160 23.06 -17.92 -3.29
C ARG A 160 23.03 -19.05 -4.31
N ALA A 161 24.14 -19.79 -4.42
CA ALA A 161 24.21 -21.00 -5.24
C ALA A 161 23.58 -22.23 -4.58
N THR A 162 22.90 -23.05 -5.39
CA THR A 162 22.46 -24.43 -5.09
C THR A 162 22.62 -25.32 -6.33
N VAL A 163 21.94 -26.47 -6.40
CA VAL A 163 22.22 -27.54 -7.38
C VAL A 163 22.08 -27.09 -8.84
N GLY A 164 23.17 -27.13 -9.59
CA GLY A 164 23.23 -26.83 -11.01
C GLY A 164 23.17 -28.07 -11.90
N PRO A 165 23.27 -27.89 -13.23
CA PRO A 165 23.13 -28.97 -14.23
C PRO A 165 24.10 -30.15 -14.04
N LYS A 166 25.20 -29.95 -13.31
CA LYS A 166 26.22 -30.97 -13.01
C LYS A 166 26.05 -31.63 -11.63
N GLY A 167 24.95 -31.37 -10.93
CA GLY A 167 24.70 -31.85 -9.56
C GLY A 167 25.53 -31.15 -8.47
N LYS A 168 26.26 -30.08 -8.81
CA LYS A 168 27.09 -29.30 -7.88
C LYS A 168 26.35 -28.05 -7.39
N SER A 169 26.76 -27.49 -6.26
CA SER A 169 26.16 -26.26 -5.72
C SER A 169 26.71 -25.00 -6.40
N ASP A 170 26.51 -24.87 -7.72
CA ASP A 170 27.16 -23.87 -8.58
C ASP A 170 26.19 -22.98 -9.39
N THR A 171 24.87 -23.11 -9.20
CA THR A 171 23.86 -22.29 -9.90
C THR A 171 23.09 -21.41 -8.92
N ALA A 172 23.08 -20.09 -9.14
CA ALA A 172 22.33 -19.15 -8.29
C ALA A 172 20.82 -19.44 -8.33
N ILE A 173 20.15 -19.42 -7.16
CA ILE A 173 18.72 -19.76 -7.04
C ILE A 173 17.81 -18.84 -7.85
N LEU A 174 18.26 -17.62 -8.18
CA LEU A 174 17.55 -16.72 -9.08
C LEU A 174 17.34 -17.32 -10.48
N HIS A 175 18.22 -18.20 -10.97
CA HIS A 175 18.02 -18.83 -12.28
C HIS A 175 16.83 -19.80 -12.33
N TYR A 176 16.33 -20.28 -11.18
CA TYR A 176 15.24 -21.24 -11.15
C TYR A 176 13.90 -20.59 -11.48
N GLY A 177 13.13 -21.22 -12.37
CA GLY A 177 11.79 -20.76 -12.77
C GLY A 177 10.85 -20.58 -11.57
N LEU A 178 10.90 -21.47 -10.58
CA LEU A 178 10.13 -21.35 -9.33
C LEU A 178 10.40 -20.02 -8.60
N GLN A 179 11.66 -19.57 -8.57
CA GLN A 179 12.04 -18.37 -7.84
C GLN A 179 11.66 -17.11 -8.62
N LYS A 180 11.87 -17.09 -9.94
CA LYS A 180 11.43 -16.01 -10.83
C LYS A 180 9.91 -15.85 -10.84
N GLN A 181 9.16 -16.94 -11.03
CA GLN A 181 7.69 -16.96 -11.02
C GLN A 181 7.09 -16.59 -9.66
N THR A 182 7.85 -16.72 -8.57
CA THR A 182 7.42 -16.26 -7.24
C THR A 182 7.72 -14.78 -7.03
N LEU A 183 8.92 -14.30 -7.40
CA LEU A 183 9.41 -12.97 -7.04
C LEU A 183 9.06 -11.88 -8.08
N LEU A 184 9.05 -12.18 -9.37
CA LEU A 184 8.77 -11.17 -10.40
C LEU A 184 7.33 -10.64 -10.39
N PRO A 185 6.29 -11.44 -10.11
CA PRO A 185 4.93 -10.91 -9.88
C PRO A 185 4.87 -9.89 -8.73
N LEU A 186 5.65 -10.11 -7.67
CA LEU A 186 5.74 -9.20 -6.52
C LEU A 186 6.44 -7.88 -6.91
N VAL A 187 7.50 -7.94 -7.73
CA VAL A 187 8.16 -6.75 -8.30
C VAL A 187 7.19 -5.98 -9.20
N ALA A 188 6.55 -6.65 -10.14
CA ALA A 188 5.55 -6.05 -11.03
C ALA A 188 4.41 -5.38 -10.25
N ARG A 189 3.85 -6.06 -9.24
CA ARG A 189 2.83 -5.50 -8.35
C ARG A 189 3.32 -4.29 -7.56
N THR A 190 4.55 -4.31 -7.08
CA THR A 190 5.13 -3.17 -6.35
C THR A 190 5.30 -1.94 -7.26
N TYR A 191 5.80 -2.11 -8.48
CA TYR A 191 5.91 -1.03 -9.46
C TYR A 191 4.54 -0.46 -9.88
N VAL A 192 3.55 -1.32 -10.17
CA VAL A 192 2.22 -0.88 -10.59
C VAL A 192 1.46 -0.17 -9.45
N LEU A 193 1.57 -0.67 -8.22
CA LEU A 193 1.01 0.01 -7.05
C LEU A 193 1.72 1.34 -6.73
N ALA A 194 3.02 1.48 -7.05
CA ALA A 194 3.73 2.75 -6.91
C ALA A 194 3.20 3.82 -7.89
N HIS A 195 2.88 3.45 -9.14
CA HIS A 195 2.17 4.36 -10.06
C HIS A 195 0.79 4.75 -9.52
N GLY A 196 0.01 3.78 -9.02
CA GLY A 196 -1.29 4.04 -8.39
C GLY A 196 -1.19 4.99 -7.19
N LEU A 197 -0.18 4.80 -6.33
CA LEU A 197 0.09 5.67 -5.18
C LEU A 197 0.49 7.10 -5.60
N ASN A 198 1.28 7.25 -6.66
CA ASN A 198 1.65 8.57 -7.18
C ASN A 198 0.43 9.36 -7.66
N VAL A 199 -0.55 8.71 -8.32
CA VAL A 199 -1.84 9.35 -8.65
C VAL A 199 -2.57 9.86 -7.40
N VAL A 200 -2.52 9.12 -6.28
CA VAL A 200 -3.10 9.59 -5.00
C VAL A 200 -2.34 10.78 -4.42
N LYS A 201 -1.00 10.80 -4.48
CA LYS A 201 -0.16 11.93 -4.04
C LYS A 201 -0.46 13.20 -4.86
N ASP A 202 -0.51 13.09 -6.18
CA ASP A 202 -0.85 14.19 -7.08
C ASP A 202 -2.29 14.68 -6.86
N LYS A 203 -3.25 13.76 -6.65
CA LYS A 203 -4.64 14.13 -6.32
C LYS A 203 -4.75 14.88 -5.00
N TYR A 204 -3.99 14.50 -3.97
CA TYR A 204 -3.93 15.24 -2.69
C TYR A 204 -3.41 16.66 -2.91
N LYS A 205 -2.29 16.78 -3.64
CA LYS A 205 -1.65 18.06 -3.96
C LYS A 205 -2.57 18.99 -4.75
N ALA A 206 -3.39 18.45 -5.66
CA ALA A 206 -4.44 19.19 -6.35
C ALA A 206 -5.58 19.59 -5.39
N TRP A 207 -6.12 18.64 -4.63
CA TRP A 207 -7.22 18.85 -3.68
C TRP A 207 -6.95 19.94 -2.64
N ASN A 208 -5.70 20.08 -2.17
CA ASN A 208 -5.30 21.13 -1.23
C ASN A 208 -5.68 22.55 -1.68
N LYS A 209 -5.81 22.78 -2.98
CA LYS A 209 -6.17 24.08 -3.57
C LYS A 209 -7.66 24.16 -3.95
N SER A 210 -8.40 23.07 -3.75
CA SER A 210 -9.79 22.92 -4.15
C SER A 210 -10.77 23.27 -3.04
N LYS A 211 -11.98 23.65 -3.45
CA LYS A 211 -13.15 23.82 -2.58
C LYS A 211 -14.29 22.86 -2.97
N ASP A 212 -14.08 21.99 -3.95
CA ASP A 212 -15.09 21.01 -4.39
C ASP A 212 -15.16 19.84 -3.38
N PRO A 213 -16.30 19.63 -2.69
CA PRO A 213 -16.47 18.50 -1.79
C PRO A 213 -16.42 17.14 -2.52
N LEU A 214 -16.68 17.09 -3.83
CA LEU A 214 -16.58 15.85 -4.62
C LEU A 214 -15.12 15.50 -4.93
N GLU A 215 -14.23 16.48 -5.14
CA GLU A 215 -12.79 16.20 -5.25
C GLU A 215 -12.20 15.68 -3.93
N ARG A 216 -12.73 16.15 -2.78
CA ARG A 216 -12.41 15.56 -1.47
C ARG A 216 -12.86 14.10 -1.40
N LEU A 217 -14.07 13.79 -1.88
CA LEU A 217 -14.59 12.42 -1.90
C LEU A 217 -13.77 11.50 -2.80
N GLU A 218 -13.41 11.95 -4.00
CA GLU A 218 -12.51 11.25 -4.93
C GLU A 218 -11.15 10.93 -4.27
N LEU A 219 -10.54 11.91 -3.60
CA LEU A 219 -9.29 11.70 -2.86
C LEU A 219 -9.46 10.69 -1.71
N VAL A 220 -10.55 10.79 -0.95
CA VAL A 220 -10.81 9.89 0.19
C VAL A 220 -11.04 8.45 -0.29
N VAL A 221 -11.72 8.25 -1.42
CA VAL A 221 -11.85 6.94 -2.09
C VAL A 221 -10.48 6.39 -2.47
N LEU A 222 -9.66 7.19 -3.16
CA LEU A 222 -8.32 6.78 -3.60
C LEU A 222 -7.43 6.39 -2.42
N CYS A 223 -7.37 7.19 -1.36
CA CYS A 223 -6.64 6.87 -0.13
C CYS A 223 -7.15 5.58 0.53
N SER A 224 -8.48 5.44 0.65
CA SER A 224 -9.12 4.26 1.27
C SER A 224 -8.94 2.99 0.41
N ALA A 225 -8.66 3.12 -0.88
CA ALA A 225 -8.45 2.02 -1.82
C ALA A 225 -6.97 1.58 -1.90
N ILE A 226 -6.04 2.54 -2.03
CA ILE A 226 -4.62 2.23 -2.21
C ILE A 226 -3.96 1.72 -0.91
N LYS A 227 -4.32 2.27 0.26
CA LYS A 227 -3.71 1.91 1.55
C LYS A 227 -3.88 0.42 1.88
N PRO A 228 -5.08 -0.19 1.77
CA PRO A 228 -5.24 -1.62 1.99
C PRO A 228 -4.36 -2.49 1.09
N VAL A 229 -4.31 -2.17 -0.20
CA VAL A 229 -3.59 -3.02 -1.17
C VAL A 229 -2.09 -2.84 -1.11
N VAL A 230 -1.57 -1.64 -0.80
CA VAL A 230 -0.14 -1.42 -0.54
C VAL A 230 0.31 -2.13 0.73
N SER A 231 -0.46 -2.06 1.83
CA SER A 231 -0.10 -2.74 3.08
C SER A 231 -0.19 -4.27 2.99
N TRP A 232 -1.22 -4.82 2.34
CA TRP A 232 -1.27 -6.26 2.02
C TRP A 232 -0.18 -6.69 1.03
N ASN A 233 0.19 -5.85 0.05
CA ASN A 233 1.33 -6.14 -0.82
C ASN A 233 2.64 -6.17 -0.04
N SER A 234 2.86 -5.21 0.87
CA SER A 234 4.02 -5.15 1.74
C SER A 234 4.17 -6.44 2.58
N GLU A 235 3.10 -6.88 3.25
CA GLU A 235 3.08 -8.14 4.02
C GLU A 235 3.39 -9.35 3.13
N ASN A 236 2.66 -9.52 2.03
CA ASN A 236 2.84 -10.67 1.15
C ASN A 236 4.24 -10.70 0.50
N VAL A 237 4.79 -9.52 0.14
CA VAL A 237 6.17 -9.38 -0.32
C VAL A 237 7.12 -9.88 0.74
N VAL A 238 7.08 -9.36 1.98
CA VAL A 238 8.03 -9.77 3.02
C VAL A 238 7.90 -11.24 3.41
N SER A 239 6.68 -11.75 3.58
CA SER A 239 6.40 -13.14 3.95
C SER A 239 7.03 -14.11 2.95
N ILE A 240 6.76 -13.92 1.65
CA ILE A 240 7.33 -14.72 0.58
C ILE A 240 8.85 -14.52 0.51
N CYS A 241 9.32 -13.29 0.53
CA CYS A 241 10.74 -12.95 0.50
C CYS A 241 11.55 -13.69 1.58
N ARG A 242 11.07 -13.64 2.83
CA ARG A 242 11.68 -14.32 3.98
C ARG A 242 11.79 -15.82 3.76
N GLU A 243 10.73 -16.47 3.24
CA GLU A 243 10.75 -17.89 2.88
C GLU A 243 11.75 -18.21 1.77
N ARG A 244 11.81 -17.37 0.73
CA ARG A 244 12.72 -17.54 -0.41
C ARG A 244 14.20 -17.37 -0.03
N CYS A 245 14.49 -16.75 1.11
CA CYS A 245 15.83 -16.70 1.73
C CYS A 245 16.16 -17.91 2.64
N GLY A 246 15.20 -18.81 2.90
CA GLY A 246 15.40 -19.98 3.77
C GLY A 246 15.84 -19.61 5.19
N GLY A 247 16.78 -20.36 5.76
CA GLY A 247 17.28 -20.11 7.13
C GLY A 247 17.96 -18.75 7.31
N GLN A 248 18.61 -18.21 6.27
CA GLN A 248 19.17 -16.86 6.29
C GLN A 248 18.08 -15.78 6.43
N GLY A 249 16.90 -16.02 5.86
CA GLY A 249 15.72 -15.18 6.06
C GLY A 249 15.11 -15.22 7.47
N TYR A 250 15.60 -16.10 8.36
CA TYR A 250 15.16 -16.16 9.76
C TYR A 250 16.05 -15.34 10.71
N LEU A 251 17.22 -14.87 10.25
CA LEU A 251 18.12 -14.07 11.08
C LEU A 251 17.62 -12.63 11.20
N SER A 252 17.59 -12.09 12.42
CA SER A 252 17.19 -10.70 12.72
C SER A 252 18.01 -9.66 11.95
N ALA A 253 19.31 -9.93 11.75
CA ALA A 253 20.22 -9.13 10.92
C ALA A 253 19.69 -8.82 9.51
N ASN A 254 18.81 -9.67 8.96
CA ASN A 254 18.24 -9.54 7.62
C ASN A 254 16.83 -8.90 7.62
N ARG A 255 16.40 -8.34 8.77
CA ARG A 255 15.25 -7.44 8.96
C ARG A 255 13.84 -7.96 8.66
N PHE A 256 13.63 -9.10 7.99
CA PHE A 256 12.27 -9.56 7.63
C PHE A 256 11.26 -9.62 8.79
N GLY A 257 11.68 -10.01 9.99
CA GLY A 257 10.80 -10.06 11.17
C GLY A 257 10.34 -8.68 11.63
N GLU A 258 11.17 -7.67 11.41
CA GLU A 258 10.87 -6.26 11.59
C GLU A 258 9.79 -5.86 10.55
N VAL A 259 10.01 -6.23 9.27
CA VAL A 259 9.18 -5.85 8.10
C VAL A 259 7.77 -6.40 8.19
N LEU A 260 7.65 -7.66 8.61
CA LEU A 260 6.37 -8.27 8.95
C LEU A 260 5.61 -7.44 10.00
N GLY A 261 6.31 -6.95 11.02
CA GLY A 261 5.75 -6.10 12.07
C GLY A 261 5.14 -4.80 11.55
N PHE A 262 5.85 -4.05 10.70
CA PHE A 262 5.32 -2.81 10.14
C PHE A 262 4.20 -3.05 9.14
N SER A 263 4.31 -4.06 8.27
CA SER A 263 3.22 -4.40 7.35
C SER A 263 1.94 -4.76 8.12
N HIS A 264 2.04 -5.54 9.21
CA HIS A 264 0.90 -5.88 10.07
C HIS A 264 0.34 -4.65 10.83
N ALA A 265 1.20 -3.74 11.30
CA ALA A 265 0.74 -2.46 11.86
C ALA A 265 -0.02 -1.64 10.81
N ALA A 266 0.54 -1.51 9.60
CA ALA A 266 -0.07 -0.77 8.48
C ALA A 266 -1.40 -1.38 8.00
N ILE A 267 -1.63 -2.68 8.16
CA ILE A 267 -2.92 -3.33 7.84
C ILE A 267 -4.07 -2.84 8.76
N THR A 268 -3.75 -2.44 10.00
CA THR A 268 -4.76 -2.11 11.03
C THR A 268 -4.81 -0.62 11.41
N ALA A 269 -3.68 0.07 11.43
CA ALA A 269 -3.58 1.51 11.68
C ALA A 269 -4.20 2.34 10.54
N GLU A 270 -4.55 3.60 10.82
CA GLU A 270 -5.19 4.54 9.87
C GLU A 270 -6.47 4.00 9.18
N GLY A 271 -7.18 3.12 9.90
CA GLY A 271 -8.38 2.43 9.44
C GLY A 271 -8.09 0.99 8.99
N ASP A 272 -8.78 0.02 9.58
CA ASP A 272 -8.68 -1.39 9.21
C ASP A 272 -8.90 -1.58 7.69
N ASN A 273 -8.06 -2.40 7.07
CA ASN A 273 -8.09 -2.61 5.64
C ASN A 273 -9.44 -3.10 5.11
N ARG A 274 -10.16 -3.99 5.82
CA ARG A 274 -11.47 -4.50 5.37
C ARG A 274 -12.57 -3.46 5.57
N VAL A 275 -12.51 -2.66 6.64
CA VAL A 275 -13.40 -1.51 6.84
C VAL A 275 -13.20 -0.46 5.74
N LEU A 276 -11.95 -0.14 5.38
CA LEU A 276 -11.65 0.81 4.29
C LEU A 276 -12.15 0.31 2.93
N MET A 277 -11.93 -0.95 2.57
CA MET A 277 -12.48 -1.53 1.33
C MET A 277 -14.02 -1.49 1.29
N THR A 278 -14.69 -1.61 2.44
CA THR A 278 -16.15 -1.47 2.56
C THR A 278 -16.60 -0.03 2.26
N LYS A 279 -15.80 0.96 2.69
CA LYS A 279 -16.02 2.40 2.43
C LYS A 279 -15.78 2.76 0.96
N VAL A 280 -14.73 2.22 0.33
CA VAL A 280 -14.40 2.43 -1.10
C VAL A 280 -15.61 2.13 -1.98
N THR A 281 -16.20 0.94 -1.88
CA THR A 281 -17.36 0.54 -2.71
C THR A 281 -18.59 1.42 -2.46
N LYS A 282 -18.81 1.90 -1.22
CA LYS A 282 -19.90 2.81 -0.87
C LYS A 282 -19.71 4.18 -1.54
N GLU A 283 -18.52 4.75 -1.41
CA GLU A 283 -18.22 6.11 -1.86
C GLU A 283 -18.04 6.18 -3.38
N LEU A 284 -17.49 5.13 -4.02
CA LEU A 284 -17.58 4.93 -5.48
C LEU A 284 -19.03 4.90 -5.97
N GLY A 285 -19.91 4.21 -5.24
CA GLY A 285 -21.35 4.19 -5.52
C GLY A 285 -22.00 5.58 -5.47
N GLU A 286 -21.46 6.50 -4.68
CA GLU A 286 -21.90 7.89 -4.67
C GLU A 286 -21.29 8.68 -5.84
N LEU A 287 -19.98 8.54 -6.11
CA LEU A 287 -19.33 9.17 -7.26
C LEU A 287 -19.97 8.76 -8.61
N LEU A 288 -20.47 7.53 -8.72
CA LEU A 288 -21.26 7.07 -9.88
C LEU A 288 -22.57 7.86 -10.03
N LYS A 289 -23.34 8.05 -8.95
CA LYS A 289 -24.60 8.83 -8.98
C LYS A 289 -24.35 10.30 -9.31
N GLN A 290 -23.26 10.86 -8.80
CA GLN A 290 -22.85 12.24 -9.06
C GLN A 290 -22.19 12.43 -10.45
N GLY A 291 -22.05 11.35 -11.25
CA GLY A 291 -21.41 11.39 -12.57
C GLY A 291 -19.91 11.68 -12.58
N ARG A 292 -19.28 11.71 -11.39
CA ARG A 292 -17.85 11.95 -11.16
C ARG A 292 -17.00 10.72 -11.44
N TYR A 293 -17.59 9.54 -11.31
CA TYR A 293 -16.98 8.27 -11.66
C TYR A 293 -17.81 7.57 -12.76
N LYS A 294 -17.16 6.74 -13.57
CA LYS A 294 -17.78 5.96 -14.65
C LYS A 294 -17.18 4.56 -14.66
N LEU A 295 -18.03 3.54 -14.73
CA LEU A 295 -17.59 2.17 -14.99
C LEU A 295 -17.08 2.06 -16.43
N SER A 296 -16.03 1.25 -16.60
CA SER A 296 -15.42 0.91 -17.88
C SER A 296 -15.46 -0.61 -18.04
N PRO A 297 -16.08 -1.18 -19.10
CA PRO A 297 -16.94 -0.50 -20.06
C PRO A 297 -18.21 0.04 -19.39
N SER A 298 -18.76 1.13 -19.92
CA SER A 298 -19.96 1.78 -19.36
C SER A 298 -21.26 1.00 -19.61
N SER A 299 -21.22 0.02 -20.52
CA SER A 299 -22.26 -1.00 -20.70
C SER A 299 -21.61 -2.38 -20.58
N LEU A 300 -22.27 -3.30 -19.86
CA LEU A 300 -21.79 -4.68 -19.77
C LEU A 300 -21.98 -5.42 -21.10
N PRO A 301 -21.01 -6.23 -21.55
CA PRO A 301 -21.17 -7.13 -22.69
C PRO A 301 -22.41 -8.01 -22.57
N LEU A 302 -23.10 -8.25 -23.70
CA LEU A 302 -24.33 -9.05 -23.74
C LEU A 302 -24.19 -10.44 -23.12
N VAL A 303 -22.99 -11.04 -23.17
CA VAL A 303 -22.68 -12.35 -22.58
C VAL A 303 -22.86 -12.38 -21.05
N LEU A 304 -22.67 -11.24 -20.36
CA LEU A 304 -22.94 -11.10 -18.92
C LEU A 304 -24.42 -10.87 -18.59
N ILE A 305 -25.20 -10.46 -19.60
CA ILE A 305 -26.63 -10.13 -19.47
C ILE A 305 -27.48 -11.37 -19.79
N VAL A 306 -27.12 -12.14 -20.82
CA VAL A 306 -27.89 -13.27 -21.35
C VAL A 306 -27.28 -14.61 -20.95
N LYS A 307 -27.55 -15.05 -19.72
CA LYS A 307 -27.05 -16.32 -19.13
C LYS A 307 -27.46 -17.63 -19.83
N ARG A 308 -28.18 -17.61 -20.96
CA ARG A 308 -28.97 -18.80 -21.40
C ARG A 308 -29.10 -19.08 -22.89
N ILE A 309 -28.35 -18.43 -23.79
CA ILE A 309 -28.49 -18.67 -25.24
C ILE A 309 -27.13 -18.93 -25.89
N SER A 310 -26.82 -20.22 -26.07
CA SER A 310 -25.65 -20.74 -26.80
C SER A 310 -25.70 -20.50 -28.33
N LEU A 311 -26.46 -19.51 -28.79
CA LEU A 311 -26.79 -19.24 -30.20
C LEU A 311 -26.54 -17.78 -30.63
N LEU A 312 -26.00 -16.93 -29.75
CA LEU A 312 -25.65 -15.52 -30.07
C LEU A 312 -24.13 -15.26 -30.07
N VAL A 313 -23.36 -16.20 -30.63
CA VAL A 313 -21.89 -16.15 -30.75
C VAL A 313 -21.39 -15.08 -31.76
N ALA A 314 -22.27 -14.26 -32.33
CA ALA A 314 -21.96 -13.37 -33.45
C ALA A 314 -22.33 -11.87 -33.26
N ALA A 315 -22.95 -11.47 -32.15
CA ALA A 315 -23.60 -10.16 -32.06
C ALA A 315 -22.83 -9.05 -31.30
N ASP A 316 -21.92 -9.40 -30.39
CA ASP A 316 -20.99 -8.46 -29.75
C ASP A 316 -19.72 -9.22 -29.37
N LYS A 317 -18.55 -8.76 -29.86
CA LYS A 317 -17.28 -9.17 -29.23
C LYS A 317 -17.17 -8.39 -27.92
N PRO A 318 -16.94 -9.04 -26.76
CA PRO A 318 -16.83 -8.33 -25.48
C PRO A 318 -15.72 -7.28 -25.49
N PHE A 319 -14.63 -7.58 -26.20
CA PHE A 319 -13.50 -6.70 -26.50
C PHE A 319 -13.41 -6.47 -28.02
N ALA A 320 -13.13 -5.23 -28.45
CA ALA A 320 -13.13 -4.89 -29.87
C ALA A 320 -11.95 -5.51 -30.67
N GLY A 321 -10.81 -5.72 -30.02
CA GLY A 321 -9.62 -6.33 -30.61
C GLY A 321 -9.67 -7.86 -30.67
N THR A 322 -8.51 -8.46 -30.92
CA THR A 322 -8.29 -9.91 -30.76
C THR A 322 -7.79 -10.15 -29.32
N PRO A 323 -8.52 -10.90 -28.48
CA PRO A 323 -8.06 -11.26 -27.14
C PRO A 323 -6.64 -11.85 -27.15
N SER A 324 -5.76 -11.29 -26.33
CA SER A 324 -4.36 -11.71 -26.22
C SER A 324 -3.79 -11.29 -24.87
N TRP A 325 -3.10 -12.20 -24.17
CA TRP A 325 -2.44 -11.87 -22.90
C TRP A 325 -1.30 -10.85 -23.04
N ASN A 326 -0.80 -10.64 -24.26
CA ASN A 326 0.22 -9.63 -24.57
C ASN A 326 -0.36 -8.26 -24.98
N ASP A 327 -1.69 -8.09 -24.91
CA ASP A 327 -2.38 -6.83 -25.20
C ASP A 327 -2.78 -6.10 -23.90
N LEU A 328 -2.18 -4.93 -23.67
CA LEU A 328 -2.46 -4.09 -22.51
C LEU A 328 -3.90 -3.56 -22.49
N GLU A 329 -4.51 -3.26 -23.65
CA GLU A 329 -5.90 -2.83 -23.70
C GLU A 329 -6.88 -3.99 -23.47
N TYR A 330 -6.49 -5.23 -23.82
CA TYR A 330 -7.26 -6.42 -23.40
C TYR A 330 -7.22 -6.61 -21.88
N LEU A 331 -6.05 -6.49 -21.25
CA LEU A 331 -5.92 -6.57 -19.78
C LEU A 331 -6.69 -5.45 -19.07
N LYS A 332 -6.60 -4.21 -19.57
CA LYS A 332 -7.38 -3.06 -19.09
C LYS A 332 -8.89 -3.34 -19.17
N TYR A 333 -9.33 -3.87 -20.30
CA TYR A 333 -10.72 -4.27 -20.52
C TYR A 333 -11.16 -5.37 -19.52
N LEU A 334 -10.32 -6.38 -19.27
CA LEU A 334 -10.63 -7.45 -18.31
C LEU A 334 -10.79 -6.91 -16.88
N LEU A 335 -9.86 -6.06 -16.42
CA LEU A 335 -9.96 -5.42 -15.10
C LEU A 335 -11.21 -4.54 -14.99
N GLY A 336 -11.53 -3.78 -16.04
CA GLY A 336 -12.74 -2.97 -16.14
C GLY A 336 -14.03 -3.77 -16.07
N VAL A 337 -14.20 -4.74 -16.97
CA VAL A 337 -15.43 -5.52 -17.05
C VAL A 337 -15.71 -6.33 -15.79
N ARG A 338 -14.66 -6.74 -15.05
CA ARG A 338 -14.81 -7.34 -13.72
C ARG A 338 -15.42 -6.35 -12.72
N GLU A 339 -14.83 -5.17 -12.55
CA GLU A 339 -15.36 -4.14 -11.65
C GLU A 339 -16.82 -3.77 -12.00
N ALA A 340 -17.08 -3.50 -13.28
CA ALA A 340 -18.39 -3.11 -13.78
C ALA A 340 -19.45 -4.21 -13.56
N ALA A 341 -19.08 -5.48 -13.75
CA ALA A 341 -19.99 -6.61 -13.58
C ALA A 341 -20.32 -6.86 -12.10
N LEU A 342 -19.34 -6.69 -11.21
CA LEU A 342 -19.53 -6.83 -9.77
C LEU A 342 -20.41 -5.68 -9.21
N PHE A 343 -20.19 -4.43 -9.63
CA PHE A 343 -21.10 -3.31 -9.32
C PHE A 343 -22.52 -3.56 -9.86
N GLY A 344 -22.64 -4.01 -11.11
CA GLY A 344 -23.94 -4.34 -11.72
C GLY A 344 -24.66 -5.49 -11.01
N LYS A 345 -23.92 -6.47 -10.44
CA LYS A 345 -24.46 -7.52 -9.58
C LYS A 345 -24.95 -6.93 -8.25
N LEU A 346 -24.14 -6.12 -7.58
CA LEU A 346 -24.50 -5.49 -6.30
C LEU A 346 -25.75 -4.61 -6.45
N GLY A 347 -25.83 -3.79 -7.49
CA GLY A 347 -27.00 -2.94 -7.76
C GLY A 347 -28.30 -3.74 -7.97
N LYS A 348 -28.23 -4.91 -8.62
CA LYS A 348 -29.38 -5.82 -8.79
C LYS A 348 -29.82 -6.44 -7.47
N ILE A 349 -28.88 -6.89 -6.64
CA ILE A 349 -29.16 -7.46 -5.31
C ILE A 349 -29.75 -6.38 -4.40
N MET A 350 -29.09 -5.22 -4.29
CA MET A 350 -29.58 -4.07 -3.51
C MET A 350 -31.02 -3.70 -3.90
N LYS A 351 -31.34 -3.64 -5.20
CA LYS A 351 -32.72 -3.38 -5.63
C LYS A 351 -33.69 -4.48 -5.16
N SER A 352 -33.39 -5.73 -5.50
CA SER A 352 -34.20 -6.92 -5.16
C SER A 352 -34.50 -7.03 -3.66
N ASP A 353 -33.50 -6.80 -2.83
CA ASP A 353 -33.55 -7.15 -1.42
C ASP A 353 -34.13 -6.01 -0.56
N LEU A 354 -33.92 -4.76 -0.99
CA LEU A 354 -34.65 -3.61 -0.43
C LEU A 354 -36.14 -3.65 -0.82
N GLU A 355 -36.49 -4.12 -2.03
CA GLU A 355 -37.89 -4.39 -2.43
C GLU A 355 -38.55 -5.50 -1.59
N GLN A 356 -37.75 -6.43 -1.04
CA GLN A 356 -38.17 -7.45 -0.07
C GLN A 356 -38.16 -6.97 1.40
N GLY A 357 -37.83 -5.71 1.65
CA GLY A 357 -37.85 -5.11 2.99
C GLY A 357 -36.62 -5.37 3.86
N LYS A 358 -35.52 -5.92 3.31
CA LYS A 358 -34.24 -5.96 4.03
C LYS A 358 -33.69 -4.55 4.23
N THR A 359 -32.84 -4.34 5.23
CA THR A 359 -32.16 -3.06 5.39
C THR A 359 -30.90 -3.00 4.53
N VAL A 360 -30.42 -1.79 4.23
CA VAL A 360 -29.09 -1.58 3.63
C VAL A 360 -28.00 -2.20 4.49
N PHE A 361 -28.13 -2.18 5.82
CA PHE A 361 -27.15 -2.76 6.73
C PHE A 361 -27.04 -4.28 6.57
N ASP A 362 -28.17 -5.00 6.50
CA ASP A 362 -28.17 -6.46 6.37
C ASP A 362 -27.51 -6.89 5.07
N VAL A 363 -27.95 -6.31 3.94
CA VAL A 363 -27.41 -6.63 2.62
C VAL A 363 -25.92 -6.27 2.54
N TRP A 364 -25.52 -5.10 3.05
CA TRP A 364 -24.15 -4.58 2.89
C TRP A 364 -23.14 -5.23 3.86
N MET A 365 -23.50 -5.39 5.13
CA MET A 365 -22.58 -5.86 6.17
C MET A 365 -22.64 -7.37 6.39
N LEU A 366 -23.83 -7.99 6.30
CA LEU A 366 -24.03 -9.39 6.67
C LEU A 366 -24.02 -10.33 5.45
N GLU A 367 -24.62 -9.92 4.33
CA GLU A 367 -24.85 -10.84 3.19
C GLU A 367 -23.90 -10.65 2.00
N GLN A 368 -23.60 -9.40 1.60
CA GLN A 368 -22.83 -9.09 0.39
C GLN A 368 -21.45 -8.49 0.69
N SER A 369 -20.98 -8.57 1.93
CA SER A 369 -19.70 -8.00 2.36
C SER A 369 -18.52 -8.49 1.50
N ALA A 370 -18.48 -9.78 1.13
CA ALA A 370 -17.48 -10.32 0.19
C ALA A 370 -17.53 -9.67 -1.20
N LEU A 371 -18.73 -9.51 -1.79
CA LEU A 371 -18.90 -8.83 -3.08
C LEU A 371 -18.46 -7.36 -3.01
N ILE A 372 -18.70 -6.71 -1.87
CA ILE A 372 -18.27 -5.32 -1.61
C ILE A 372 -16.75 -5.21 -1.54
N GLN A 373 -16.05 -6.20 -0.97
CA GLN A 373 -14.59 -6.29 -0.97
C GLN A 373 -14.03 -6.51 -2.39
N ASP A 374 -14.63 -7.43 -3.16
CA ASP A 374 -14.20 -7.74 -4.53
C ASP A 374 -14.32 -6.53 -5.47
N ILE A 375 -15.36 -5.71 -5.29
CA ILE A 375 -15.55 -4.46 -6.04
C ILE A 375 -14.42 -3.46 -5.75
N ALA A 376 -14.13 -3.20 -4.47
CA ALA A 376 -13.06 -2.28 -4.08
C ALA A 376 -11.69 -2.77 -4.55
N LEU A 377 -11.44 -4.08 -4.55
CA LEU A 377 -10.21 -4.68 -5.06
C LEU A 377 -10.09 -4.54 -6.58
N SER A 378 -11.18 -4.78 -7.31
CA SER A 378 -11.21 -4.61 -8.77
C SER A 378 -10.95 -3.16 -9.17
N TYR A 379 -11.51 -2.20 -8.42
CA TYR A 379 -11.28 -0.77 -8.62
C TYR A 379 -9.80 -0.39 -8.46
N VAL A 380 -9.18 -0.70 -7.30
CA VAL A 380 -7.79 -0.31 -7.02
C VAL A 380 -6.78 -1.00 -7.95
N GLU A 381 -7.05 -2.25 -8.35
CA GLU A 381 -6.17 -2.95 -9.29
C GLU A 381 -6.25 -2.34 -10.70
N ARG A 382 -7.46 -1.96 -11.15
CA ARG A 382 -7.63 -1.26 -12.42
C ARG A 382 -7.02 0.15 -12.41
N MET A 383 -7.28 0.98 -11.39
CA MET A 383 -6.73 2.35 -11.37
C MET A 383 -5.19 2.36 -11.26
N SER A 384 -4.59 1.37 -10.58
CA SER A 384 -3.13 1.22 -10.53
C SER A 384 -2.56 0.78 -11.89
N PHE A 385 -3.25 -0.12 -12.59
CA PHE A 385 -2.92 -0.50 -13.96
C PHE A 385 -3.02 0.67 -14.94
N GLU A 386 -4.12 1.41 -14.90
CA GLU A 386 -4.34 2.61 -15.74
C GLU A 386 -3.27 3.68 -15.49
N ALA A 387 -2.89 3.94 -14.23
CA ALA A 387 -1.76 4.82 -13.89
C ALA A 387 -0.43 4.37 -14.52
N THR A 388 -0.23 3.05 -14.69
CA THR A 388 0.94 2.50 -15.38
C THR A 388 0.83 2.69 -16.90
N LEU A 389 -0.36 2.58 -17.48
CA LEU A 389 -0.60 2.89 -18.90
C LEU A 389 -0.38 4.38 -19.22
N GLU A 390 -0.75 5.28 -18.30
CA GLU A 390 -0.44 6.72 -18.39
C GLU A 390 1.08 6.96 -18.29
N SER A 391 1.76 6.31 -17.35
CA SER A 391 3.24 6.35 -17.21
C SER A 391 3.95 5.89 -18.49
N LEU A 392 3.41 4.90 -19.22
CA LEU A 392 3.94 4.48 -20.52
C LEU A 392 3.83 5.57 -21.60
N GLN A 393 2.86 6.49 -21.54
CA GLN A 393 2.72 7.57 -22.51
C GLN A 393 3.70 8.73 -22.29
N ASP A 394 4.26 8.85 -21.08
CA ASP A 394 5.24 9.90 -20.74
C ASP A 394 6.45 9.86 -21.70
N SER A 395 6.87 11.04 -22.17
CA SER A 395 8.01 11.18 -23.09
C SER A 395 9.36 10.94 -22.40
N ARG A 396 9.43 11.06 -21.07
CA ARG A 396 10.61 10.72 -20.27
C ARG A 396 10.87 9.22 -20.19
N ASN A 397 9.82 8.42 -20.39
CA ASN A 397 9.85 6.96 -20.21
C ASN A 397 10.09 6.18 -21.51
N VAL A 398 10.39 6.84 -22.65
CA VAL A 398 10.48 6.21 -23.98
C VAL A 398 11.40 4.99 -24.00
N GLU A 399 12.58 5.08 -23.39
CA GLU A 399 13.56 3.97 -23.31
C GLU A 399 13.12 2.87 -22.32
N LEU A 400 12.32 3.22 -21.31
CA LEU A 400 11.81 2.31 -20.29
C LEU A 400 10.52 1.58 -20.71
N ARG A 401 9.84 2.02 -21.78
CA ARG A 401 8.58 1.46 -22.28
C ARG A 401 8.59 -0.07 -22.44
N PRO A 402 9.63 -0.73 -22.97
CA PRO A 402 9.64 -2.19 -23.08
C PRO A 402 9.53 -2.87 -21.71
N THR A 403 10.35 -2.45 -20.75
CA THR A 403 10.38 -3.03 -19.39
C THR A 403 9.10 -2.70 -18.61
N LEU A 404 8.63 -1.45 -18.67
CA LEU A 404 7.36 -1.03 -18.07
C LEU A 404 6.16 -1.79 -18.67
N THR A 405 6.19 -2.10 -19.97
CA THR A 405 5.18 -2.92 -20.63
C THR A 405 5.17 -4.34 -20.06
N LYS A 406 6.34 -4.99 -19.95
CA LYS A 406 6.43 -6.33 -19.35
C LYS A 406 5.92 -6.35 -17.90
N LEU A 407 6.25 -5.34 -17.09
CA LEU A 407 5.74 -5.22 -15.71
C LEU A 407 4.21 -5.09 -15.68
N ALA A 408 3.65 -4.23 -16.54
CA ALA A 408 2.21 -4.06 -16.68
C ALA A 408 1.54 -5.39 -17.11
N LEU A 409 2.07 -6.06 -18.13
CA LEU A 409 1.58 -7.38 -18.57
C LEU A 409 1.59 -8.39 -17.41
N LEU A 410 2.72 -8.56 -16.72
CA LEU A 410 2.82 -9.53 -15.62
C LEU A 410 1.86 -9.22 -14.47
N TYR A 411 1.68 -7.94 -14.13
CA TYR A 411 0.67 -7.52 -13.15
C TYR A 411 -0.76 -7.81 -13.61
N GLY A 412 -1.13 -7.40 -14.82
CA GLY A 412 -2.50 -7.54 -15.32
C GLY A 412 -2.89 -9.01 -15.48
N VAL A 413 -2.00 -9.83 -16.04
CA VAL A 413 -2.19 -11.28 -16.18
C VAL A 413 -2.33 -11.95 -14.80
N THR A 414 -1.51 -11.60 -13.80
CA THR A 414 -1.61 -12.21 -12.45
C THR A 414 -2.86 -11.76 -11.67
N CYS A 415 -3.33 -10.52 -11.85
CA CYS A 415 -4.61 -10.09 -11.30
C CYS A 415 -5.79 -10.86 -11.94
N VAL A 416 -5.74 -11.11 -13.25
CA VAL A 416 -6.75 -11.92 -13.94
C VAL A 416 -6.64 -13.40 -13.54
N GLN A 417 -5.44 -13.96 -13.41
CA GLN A 417 -5.20 -15.35 -13.01
C GLN A 417 -5.87 -15.70 -11.67
N ARG A 418 -5.70 -14.84 -10.65
CA ARG A 418 -6.33 -15.01 -9.32
C ARG A 418 -7.84 -15.23 -9.43
N ASP A 419 -8.48 -14.52 -10.34
CA ASP A 419 -9.93 -14.51 -10.54
C ASP A 419 -10.38 -15.28 -11.79
N LEU A 420 -9.50 -16.09 -12.41
CA LEU A 420 -9.73 -16.69 -13.73
C LEU A 420 -11.02 -17.50 -13.80
N GLY A 421 -11.35 -18.24 -12.74
CA GLY A 421 -12.60 -18.99 -12.65
C GLY A 421 -13.84 -18.11 -12.84
N TRP A 422 -13.82 -16.87 -12.35
CA TRP A 422 -14.89 -15.91 -12.61
C TRP A 422 -14.93 -15.50 -14.08
N TYR A 423 -13.78 -15.17 -14.68
CA TYR A 423 -13.71 -14.74 -16.08
C TYR A 423 -14.18 -15.81 -17.07
N VAL A 424 -13.78 -17.07 -16.85
CA VAL A 424 -14.18 -18.22 -17.69
C VAL A 424 -15.65 -18.58 -17.45
N CYS A 425 -16.11 -18.69 -16.20
CA CYS A 425 -17.52 -19.02 -15.93
C CYS A 425 -18.53 -17.95 -16.40
N ASN A 426 -18.08 -16.71 -16.63
CA ASN A 426 -18.89 -15.64 -17.22
C ASN A 426 -18.62 -15.42 -18.72
N ASN A 427 -17.83 -16.29 -19.38
CA ASN A 427 -17.45 -16.24 -20.80
C ASN A 427 -16.83 -14.88 -21.23
N VAL A 428 -16.09 -14.24 -20.32
CA VAL A 428 -15.32 -13.02 -20.60
C VAL A 428 -13.94 -13.36 -21.18
N VAL A 429 -13.36 -14.46 -20.69
CA VAL A 429 -12.15 -15.10 -21.23
C VAL A 429 -12.57 -16.48 -21.75
N ALA A 430 -12.17 -16.81 -22.98
CA ALA A 430 -12.44 -18.13 -23.56
C ALA A 430 -11.57 -19.21 -22.87
N THR A 431 -12.06 -20.45 -22.80
CA THR A 431 -11.41 -21.51 -22.00
C THR A 431 -10.02 -21.88 -22.50
N ASP A 432 -9.82 -21.87 -23.82
CA ASP A 432 -8.52 -22.04 -24.47
C ASP A 432 -7.51 -20.95 -24.05
N ILE A 433 -7.90 -19.68 -24.18
CA ILE A 433 -7.10 -18.53 -23.72
C ILE A 433 -6.83 -18.62 -22.21
N GLY A 434 -7.83 -19.00 -21.42
CA GLY A 434 -7.71 -19.17 -19.97
C GLY A 434 -6.67 -20.22 -19.57
N ASN A 435 -6.59 -21.33 -20.31
CA ASN A 435 -5.62 -22.40 -20.06
C ASN A 435 -4.16 -21.97 -20.36
N GLU A 436 -3.93 -20.87 -21.09
CA GLU A 436 -2.59 -20.38 -21.40
C GLU A 436 -1.99 -19.52 -20.28
N VAL A 437 -2.80 -19.01 -19.32
CA VAL A 437 -2.39 -17.96 -18.37
C VAL A 437 -1.11 -18.30 -17.59
N ASP A 438 -0.95 -19.55 -17.16
CA ASP A 438 0.20 -20.01 -16.37
C ASP A 438 1.48 -20.06 -17.22
N ASN A 439 1.35 -20.42 -18.51
CA ASN A 439 2.47 -20.39 -19.45
C ASN A 439 2.88 -18.95 -19.74
N VAL A 440 1.93 -18.03 -19.91
CA VAL A 440 2.25 -16.60 -20.11
C VAL A 440 2.97 -16.01 -18.91
N ILE A 441 2.52 -16.30 -17.68
CA ILE A 441 3.22 -15.84 -16.46
C ILE A 441 4.63 -16.42 -16.39
N LYS A 442 4.78 -17.72 -16.70
CA LYS A 442 6.09 -18.38 -16.76
C LYS A 442 7.03 -17.74 -17.79
N ASP A 443 6.53 -17.40 -18.96
CA ASP A 443 7.32 -16.82 -20.06
C ASP A 443 7.68 -15.36 -19.76
N LEU A 444 6.74 -14.55 -19.25
CA LEU A 444 7.01 -13.21 -18.72
C LEU A 444 8.02 -13.22 -17.55
N CYS A 445 8.06 -14.28 -16.76
CA CYS A 445 9.07 -14.47 -15.70
C CYS A 445 10.39 -15.11 -16.19
N SER A 446 10.51 -15.49 -17.46
CA SER A 446 11.68 -16.20 -18.00
C SER A 446 12.85 -15.27 -18.33
N SER A 447 14.02 -15.83 -18.63
CA SER A 447 15.16 -15.13 -19.26
C SER A 447 15.13 -15.20 -20.79
N ASN A 448 14.00 -15.57 -21.40
CA ASN A 448 13.87 -15.57 -22.84
C ASN A 448 13.58 -14.14 -23.34
N GLU A 449 13.70 -13.93 -24.65
CA GLU A 449 13.25 -12.68 -25.28
C GLU A 449 11.78 -12.39 -24.92
N GLY A 450 11.52 -11.17 -24.42
CA GLY A 450 10.21 -10.77 -23.87
C GLY A 450 10.02 -10.98 -22.37
N GLY A 451 10.84 -11.81 -21.70
CA GLY A 451 10.78 -12.05 -20.26
C GLY A 451 11.47 -10.96 -19.41
N LEU A 452 11.18 -10.97 -18.10
CA LEU A 452 11.73 -10.09 -17.06
C LEU A 452 12.86 -10.74 -16.23
N GLY A 453 13.20 -12.00 -16.52
CA GLY A 453 14.14 -12.80 -15.72
C GLY A 453 15.56 -12.23 -15.63
N ASP A 454 16.00 -11.52 -16.68
CA ASP A 454 17.31 -10.86 -16.74
C ASP A 454 17.23 -9.37 -16.35
N ASP A 455 16.05 -8.75 -16.48
CA ASP A 455 15.77 -7.40 -15.97
C ASP A 455 15.66 -7.37 -14.43
N ALA A 456 15.49 -8.53 -13.79
CA ALA A 456 15.19 -8.69 -12.38
C ALA A 456 16.10 -7.91 -11.42
N LEU A 457 17.42 -7.88 -11.69
CA LEU A 457 18.37 -7.14 -10.87
C LEU A 457 18.33 -5.64 -11.17
N HIS A 458 18.25 -5.24 -12.45
CA HIS A 458 18.13 -3.83 -12.84
C HIS A 458 16.88 -3.18 -12.22
N LEU A 459 15.75 -3.90 -12.21
CA LEU A 459 14.50 -3.46 -11.58
C LEU A 459 14.60 -3.23 -10.07
N ILE A 460 15.47 -3.96 -9.40
CA ILE A 460 15.68 -3.81 -7.96
C ILE A 460 16.70 -2.71 -7.66
N HIS A 461 17.79 -2.63 -8.44
CA HIS A 461 18.73 -1.51 -8.33
C HIS A 461 18.09 -0.17 -8.70
N ALA A 462 17.08 -0.14 -9.55
CA ALA A 462 16.32 1.07 -9.87
C ALA A 462 15.48 1.64 -8.71
N PHE A 463 15.35 0.95 -7.58
CA PHE A 463 14.83 1.55 -6.34
C PHE A 463 15.87 2.43 -5.63
N ASP A 464 17.14 2.35 -6.00
CA ASP A 464 18.26 3.19 -5.54
C ASP A 464 18.37 3.30 -4.00
N ILE A 465 18.04 2.22 -3.27
CA ILE A 465 18.17 2.19 -1.80
C ILE A 465 19.66 1.97 -1.47
N PRO A 466 20.32 2.90 -0.76
CA PRO A 466 21.73 2.74 -0.42
C PRO A 466 21.97 1.56 0.54
N ASP A 467 23.13 0.90 0.42
CA ASP A 467 23.50 -0.26 1.24
C ASP A 467 23.35 -0.02 2.76
N TYR A 468 23.67 1.18 3.23
CA TYR A 468 23.55 1.56 4.65
C TYR A 468 22.09 1.75 5.11
N VAL A 469 21.17 2.08 4.20
CA VAL A 469 19.71 2.11 4.47
C VAL A 469 19.15 0.70 4.39
N MET A 470 19.62 -0.11 3.43
CA MET A 470 19.20 -1.49 3.25
C MET A 470 19.61 -2.38 4.42
N GLY A 471 20.82 -2.20 4.97
CA GLY A 471 21.27 -2.73 6.25
C GLY A 471 20.86 -4.19 6.48
N ALA A 472 21.14 -5.06 5.52
CA ALA A 472 20.75 -6.46 5.53
C ALA A 472 21.86 -7.30 4.86
N PRO A 473 22.69 -8.03 5.63
CA PRO A 473 23.88 -8.69 5.12
C PRO A 473 23.65 -9.62 3.91
N ILE A 474 22.49 -10.29 3.83
CA ILE A 474 22.16 -11.19 2.69
C ILE A 474 21.91 -10.49 1.36
N ALA A 475 21.72 -9.18 1.38
CA ALA A 475 21.71 -8.35 0.17
C ALA A 475 23.10 -7.81 -0.20
N LEU A 476 24.07 -7.94 0.71
CA LEU A 476 25.44 -7.48 0.61
C LEU A 476 26.38 -8.71 0.68
N ASP A 477 27.54 -8.58 1.32
CA ASP A 477 28.49 -9.68 1.52
C ASP A 477 28.13 -10.56 2.74
N TRP A 478 27.13 -11.42 2.58
CA TRP A 478 26.75 -12.38 3.62
C TRP A 478 27.75 -13.52 3.81
N VAL A 479 28.66 -13.75 2.88
CA VAL A 479 29.69 -14.78 3.07
C VAL A 479 30.67 -14.26 4.13
N LYS A 480 31.24 -13.08 3.91
CA LYS A 480 32.09 -12.38 4.88
C LYS A 480 31.37 -12.13 6.20
N PHE A 481 30.09 -11.76 6.16
CA PHE A 481 29.28 -11.63 7.37
C PHE A 481 29.33 -12.90 8.23
N ASN A 482 29.17 -14.09 7.63
CA ASN A 482 29.16 -15.35 8.39
C ASN A 482 30.57 -15.91 8.69
N GLU A 483 31.66 -15.19 8.40
CA GLU A 483 33.03 -15.60 8.79
C GLU A 483 33.30 -15.45 10.29
N THR A 484 32.54 -14.57 10.97
CA THR A 484 32.66 -14.28 12.40
C THR A 484 31.36 -14.55 13.16
N ASP A 485 31.46 -14.73 14.48
CA ASP A 485 30.29 -14.70 15.35
C ASP A 485 29.90 -13.24 15.63
N ASN A 486 28.98 -12.73 14.83
CA ASN A 486 28.51 -11.35 14.92
C ASN A 486 27.43 -11.17 16.00
N GLN A 487 27.03 -12.24 16.71
CA GLN A 487 25.90 -12.22 17.66
C GLN A 487 24.57 -11.72 17.04
N GLY A 488 24.42 -11.80 15.71
CA GLY A 488 23.28 -11.28 14.96
C GLY A 488 23.36 -9.81 14.55
N GLU A 489 24.50 -9.16 14.76
CA GLU A 489 24.70 -7.72 14.54
C GLU A 489 25.26 -7.40 13.16
N ILE A 490 24.82 -6.26 12.59
CA ILE A 490 25.38 -5.68 11.37
C ILE A 490 26.58 -4.81 11.75
N VAL A 491 27.76 -5.18 11.25
CA VAL A 491 29.05 -4.48 11.49
C VAL A 491 29.33 -3.46 10.40
#